data_AF-W8SR08-F1
#
_entry.id   AF-W8SR08-F1
#
_cell.length_a   1.000
_cell.length_b   1.000
_cell.length_c   1.000
_cell.angle_alpha   90.00
_cell.angle_beta   90.00
_cell.angle_gamma   90.00
#
_symmetry.space_group_name_H-M   'P 1'
#
loop_
_entity.id
_entity.type
_entity.pdbx_description
1 polymer ?
#
loop_
_entity_poly.entity_id
_entity_poly.type
_entity_poly.pdbx_seq_one_letter_code
_entity_poly.pdbx_strand_id
1 'polypeptide(L)'
;MAAHTFAALFLAHVIADYLAQTRWLVDNKRRPIALGTHIALVFLAMVLTTLTFSPWFLALTAAHLLIDILKTFGMPSGLPSYIADQLFHIASIVAVAVLAPGLWSLSPLSSVPALPQAYLIAGAVIFAARGGQYAVLTLLGGTEPPAREGVVTGWVERVGLCLAILMGLPLLVPAIMALKLIYVWRHWAQRSRQGRRRLVLGSVVSFTWAFGTALGLALLVPSALPG
;
A
#
# COMPACT_ATOMS: atom_id res chain seq x y z
N MET A 1 -4.69 7.37 -20.35
CA MET A 1 -5.15 5.99 -20.63
C MET A 1 -4.50 5.00 -19.69
N ALA A 2 -3.22 4.63 -19.90
CA ALA A 2 -2.49 3.71 -19.01
C ALA A 2 -2.52 4.14 -17.52
N ALA A 3 -2.29 5.43 -17.23
CA ALA A 3 -2.35 5.96 -15.88
C ALA A 3 -3.73 5.79 -15.19
N HIS A 4 -4.83 5.87 -15.94
CA HIS A 4 -6.18 5.69 -15.36
C HIS A 4 -6.45 4.22 -15.05
N THR A 5 -6.05 3.33 -15.96
CA THR A 5 -6.09 1.89 -15.73
C THR A 5 -5.23 1.52 -14.52
N PHE A 6 -4.00 2.05 -14.43
CA PHE A 6 -3.14 1.87 -13.27
C PHE A 6 -3.82 2.33 -11.99
N ALA A 7 -4.41 3.53 -11.95
CA ALA A 7 -5.06 4.05 -10.74
C ALA A 7 -6.20 3.14 -10.24
N ALA A 8 -7.05 2.65 -11.15
CA ALA A 8 -8.16 1.76 -10.80
C ALA A 8 -7.69 0.38 -10.31
N LEU A 9 -6.68 -0.19 -10.97
CA LEU A 9 -6.12 -1.50 -10.59
C LEU A 9 -5.26 -1.42 -9.33
N PHE A 10 -4.51 -0.33 -9.15
CA PHE A 10 -3.78 -0.04 -7.92
C PHE A 10 -4.76 0.05 -6.75
N LEU A 11 -5.82 0.87 -6.87
CA LEU A 11 -6.85 0.95 -5.83
C LEU A 11 -7.47 -0.42 -5.51
N ALA A 12 -7.77 -1.23 -6.53
CA ALA A 12 -8.30 -2.58 -6.32
C ALA A 12 -7.35 -3.46 -5.49
N HIS A 13 -6.05 -3.46 -5.84
CA HIS A 13 -5.03 -4.19 -5.11
C HIS A 13 -4.94 -3.75 -3.64
N VAL A 14 -4.87 -2.44 -3.36
CA VAL A 14 -4.76 -1.98 -1.97
C VAL A 14 -6.04 -2.22 -1.16
N ILE A 15 -7.23 -2.16 -1.78
CA ILE A 15 -8.47 -2.56 -1.12
C ILE A 15 -8.40 -4.04 -0.74
N ALA A 16 -8.04 -4.91 -1.68
CA ALA A 16 -7.98 -6.35 -1.45
C ALA A 16 -6.98 -6.71 -0.34
N ASP A 17 -5.75 -6.23 -0.44
CA ASP A 17 -4.65 -6.68 0.43
C ASP A 17 -4.66 -6.04 1.82
N TYR A 18 -5.19 -4.82 1.97
CA TYR A 18 -5.09 -4.06 3.22
C TYR A 18 -6.40 -3.77 3.95
N LEU A 19 -7.53 -3.81 3.24
CA LEU A 19 -8.86 -3.56 3.81
C LEU A 19 -9.69 -4.85 3.86
N ALA A 20 -9.78 -5.59 2.76
CA ALA A 20 -10.61 -6.79 2.67
C ALA A 20 -9.92 -8.04 3.24
N GLN A 21 -8.58 -8.11 3.21
CA GLN A 21 -7.82 -9.22 3.78
C GLN A 21 -7.91 -9.19 5.32
N THR A 22 -8.73 -10.09 5.87
CA THR A 22 -8.94 -10.24 7.31
C THR A 22 -7.77 -10.93 8.00
N ARG A 23 -7.71 -10.80 9.33
CA ARG A 23 -6.70 -11.50 10.14
C ARG A 23 -6.75 -13.02 9.94
N TRP A 24 -7.94 -13.60 9.82
CA TRP A 24 -8.09 -15.03 9.58
C TRP A 24 -7.42 -15.46 8.26
N LEU A 25 -7.57 -14.68 7.19
CA LEU A 25 -6.94 -14.96 5.90
C LEU A 25 -5.41 -14.93 6.01
N VAL A 26 -4.86 -13.95 6.73
CA VAL A 26 -3.40 -13.84 6.96
C VAL A 26 -2.88 -15.03 7.78
N ASP A 27 -3.54 -15.35 8.89
CA ASP A 27 -3.11 -16.42 9.80
C ASP A 27 -3.23 -17.82 9.15
N ASN A 28 -4.10 -17.95 8.13
CA ASN A 28 -4.36 -19.21 7.42
C ASN A 28 -3.86 -19.20 5.96
N LYS A 29 -2.97 -18.30 5.55
CA LYS A 29 -2.58 -18.08 4.14
C LYS A 29 -2.06 -19.33 3.40
N ARG A 30 -1.60 -20.37 4.15
CA ARG A 30 -1.21 -21.68 3.59
C ARG A 30 -2.37 -22.62 3.28
N ARG A 31 -3.59 -22.33 3.74
CA ARG A 31 -4.78 -23.14 3.45
C ARG A 31 -5.37 -22.75 2.10
N PRO A 32 -5.68 -23.70 1.21
CA PRO A 32 -6.23 -23.40 -0.11
C PRO A 32 -7.49 -22.52 -0.07
N ILE A 33 -8.37 -22.73 0.92
CA ILE A 33 -9.59 -21.93 1.05
C ILE A 33 -9.30 -20.47 1.43
N ALA A 34 -8.30 -20.20 2.27
CA ALA A 34 -7.94 -18.84 2.64
C ALA A 34 -7.28 -18.12 1.45
N LEU A 35 -6.37 -18.80 0.75
CA LEU A 35 -5.75 -18.27 -0.45
C LEU A 35 -6.79 -18.02 -1.56
N GLY A 36 -7.65 -19.00 -1.83
CA GLY A 36 -8.73 -18.87 -2.82
C GLY A 36 -9.71 -17.75 -2.50
N THR A 37 -10.08 -17.57 -1.23
CA THR A 37 -10.93 -16.44 -0.79
C THR A 37 -10.24 -15.10 -1.03
N HIS A 38 -8.95 -14.99 -0.70
CA HIS A 38 -8.17 -13.76 -0.96
C HIS A 38 -8.14 -13.42 -2.45
N ILE A 39 -7.86 -14.41 -3.30
CA ILE A 39 -7.79 -14.21 -4.75
C ILE A 39 -9.16 -13.86 -5.35
N ALA A 40 -10.24 -14.40 -4.81
CA ALA A 40 -11.60 -13.97 -5.18
C ALA A 40 -11.86 -12.50 -4.83
N LEU A 41 -11.37 -12.02 -3.68
CA LEU A 41 -11.46 -10.61 -3.28
C LEU A 41 -10.62 -9.71 -4.18
N VAL A 42 -9.42 -10.12 -4.60
CA VAL A 42 -8.59 -9.40 -5.57
C VAL A 42 -9.32 -9.23 -6.90
N PHE A 43 -9.88 -10.32 -7.44
CA PHE A 43 -10.66 -10.27 -8.67
C PHE A 43 -11.89 -9.37 -8.54
N LEU A 44 -12.67 -9.54 -7.47
CA LEU A 44 -13.86 -8.72 -7.20
C LEU A 44 -13.51 -7.24 -7.05
N ALA A 45 -12.41 -6.90 -6.39
CA ALA A 45 -11.98 -5.52 -6.23
C ALA A 45 -11.71 -4.85 -7.60
N MET A 46 -11.09 -5.56 -8.55
CA MET A 46 -10.89 -5.03 -9.91
C MET A 46 -12.20 -4.79 -10.65
N VAL A 47 -13.15 -5.73 -10.54
CA VAL A 47 -14.49 -5.58 -11.12
C VAL A 47 -15.22 -4.40 -10.48
N LEU A 48 -15.13 -4.22 -9.16
CA LEU A 48 -15.83 -3.13 -8.46
C LEU A 48 -15.23 -1.76 -8.73
N THR A 49 -13.90 -1.61 -8.78
CA THR A 49 -13.28 -0.30 -9.07
C THR A 49 -13.50 0.13 -10.52
N THR A 50 -13.75 -0.81 -11.44
CA THR A 50 -13.94 -0.53 -12.87
C THR A 50 -15.37 -0.73 -13.37
N LEU A 51 -16.27 -1.34 -12.59
CA LEU A 51 -17.62 -1.74 -13.01
C LEU A 51 -17.66 -2.44 -14.38
N THR A 52 -16.64 -3.23 -14.69
CA THR A 52 -16.55 -3.98 -15.94
C THR A 52 -15.88 -5.33 -15.70
N PHE A 53 -15.87 -6.17 -16.74
CA PHE A 53 -15.14 -7.43 -16.76
C PHE A 53 -14.19 -7.44 -17.95
N SER A 54 -13.00 -8.00 -17.74
CA SER A 54 -11.97 -8.11 -18.77
C SER A 54 -11.14 -9.37 -18.58
N PRO A 55 -10.73 -10.08 -19.66
CA PRO A 55 -9.78 -11.18 -19.58
C PRO A 55 -8.45 -10.79 -18.90
N TRP A 56 -8.06 -9.51 -18.98
CA TRP A 56 -6.89 -8.99 -18.27
C TRP A 56 -7.02 -9.08 -16.75
N PHE A 57 -8.24 -9.04 -16.20
CA PHE A 57 -8.46 -9.24 -14.76
C PHE A 57 -8.19 -10.69 -14.35
N LEU A 58 -8.50 -11.67 -15.20
CA LEU A 58 -8.16 -13.07 -14.96
C LEU A 58 -6.63 -13.26 -14.99
N ALA A 59 -5.95 -12.67 -15.96
CA ALA A 59 -4.49 -12.71 -16.05
C ALA A 59 -3.82 -12.06 -14.82
N LEU A 60 -4.30 -10.88 -14.41
CA LEU A 60 -3.78 -10.19 -13.23
C LEU A 60 -4.07 -10.93 -11.93
N THR A 61 -5.26 -11.53 -11.81
CA THR A 61 -5.62 -12.41 -10.68
C THR A 61 -4.71 -13.63 -10.59
N ALA A 62 -4.40 -14.26 -11.73
CA ALA A 62 -3.47 -15.38 -11.80
C ALA A 62 -2.04 -14.97 -11.43
N ALA A 63 -1.59 -13.80 -11.90
CA ALA A 63 -0.30 -13.23 -11.50
C ALA A 63 -0.24 -12.95 -10.00
N HIS A 64 -1.30 -12.35 -9.43
CA HIS A 64 -1.41 -12.10 -7.99
C HIS A 64 -1.33 -13.42 -7.19
N LEU A 65 -2.07 -14.45 -7.59
CA LEU A 65 -2.00 -15.77 -6.98
C LEU A 65 -0.59 -16.37 -7.01
N LEU A 66 0.09 -16.28 -8.17
CA LEU A 66 1.45 -16.79 -8.29
C LEU A 66 2.40 -16.07 -7.34
N ILE A 67 2.33 -14.74 -7.26
CA ILE A 67 3.14 -13.93 -6.34
C ILE A 67 2.85 -14.33 -4.89
N ASP A 68 1.58 -14.46 -4.50
CA ASP A 68 1.18 -14.86 -3.15
C ASP A 68 1.69 -16.27 -2.80
N ILE A 69 1.67 -17.22 -3.74
CA ILE A 69 2.24 -18.57 -3.56
C ILE A 69 3.74 -18.49 -3.36
N LEU A 70 4.46 -17.81 -4.27
CA LEU A 70 5.92 -17.67 -4.20
C LEU A 70 6.35 -17.02 -2.89
N LYS A 71 5.65 -15.98 -2.45
CA LYS A 71 5.90 -15.31 -1.17
C LYS A 71 5.59 -16.22 0.03
N THR A 72 4.51 -17.00 -0.02
CA THR A 72 4.07 -17.83 1.11
C THR A 72 4.94 -19.07 1.32
N PHE A 73 5.47 -19.65 0.23
CA PHE A 73 6.20 -20.92 0.26
C PHE A 73 7.70 -20.80 -0.08
N GLY A 74 8.10 -19.75 -0.80
CA GLY A 74 9.46 -19.61 -1.34
C GLY A 74 10.30 -18.48 -0.73
N MET A 75 9.72 -17.58 0.07
CA MET A 75 10.43 -16.41 0.60
C MET A 75 10.57 -16.45 2.12
N PRO A 76 11.69 -15.97 2.69
CA PRO A 76 11.86 -15.85 4.14
C PRO A 76 10.90 -14.79 4.71
N SER A 77 10.65 -14.82 6.02
CA SER A 77 9.92 -13.74 6.69
C SER A 77 10.79 -12.50 6.84
N GLY A 78 10.23 -11.30 6.67
CA GLY A 78 10.94 -10.06 6.94
C GLY A 78 10.54 -8.91 6.01
N LEU A 79 11.01 -7.71 6.36
CA LEU A 79 10.77 -6.51 5.55
C LEU A 79 11.24 -6.66 4.08
N PRO A 80 12.39 -7.28 3.75
CA PRO A 80 12.80 -7.46 2.37
C PRO A 80 11.81 -8.26 1.54
N SER A 81 11.29 -9.37 2.07
CA SER A 81 10.29 -10.19 1.37
C SER A 81 8.98 -9.46 1.19
N TYR A 82 8.57 -8.66 2.18
CA TYR A 82 7.38 -7.80 2.07
C TYR A 82 7.56 -6.71 1.01
N ILE A 83 8.73 -6.07 0.93
CA ILE A 83 9.02 -5.08 -0.13
C ILE A 83 8.98 -5.75 -1.50
N ALA A 84 9.64 -6.89 -1.67
CA ALA A 84 9.65 -7.62 -2.94
C ALA A 84 8.24 -8.07 -3.37
N ASP A 85 7.43 -8.56 -2.44
CA ASP A 85 6.01 -8.90 -2.67
C ASP A 85 5.23 -7.70 -3.24
N GLN A 86 5.31 -6.53 -2.59
CA GLN A 86 4.65 -5.33 -3.10
C GLN A 86 5.20 -4.87 -4.46
N LEU A 87 6.50 -4.98 -4.69
CA LEU A 87 7.11 -4.63 -5.97
C LEU A 87 6.62 -5.53 -7.10
N PHE A 88 6.48 -6.85 -6.88
CA PHE A 88 5.94 -7.77 -7.88
C PHE A 88 4.47 -7.49 -8.18
N HIS A 89 3.66 -7.21 -7.15
CA HIS A 89 2.26 -6.84 -7.34
C HIS A 89 2.13 -5.54 -8.15
N ILE A 90 2.85 -4.48 -7.76
CA ILE A 90 2.85 -3.21 -8.49
C ILE A 90 3.35 -3.40 -9.93
N ALA A 91 4.42 -4.17 -10.14
CA ALA A 91 4.96 -4.45 -11.48
C ALA A 91 3.93 -5.17 -12.37
N SER A 92 3.17 -6.12 -11.81
CA SER A 92 2.12 -6.82 -12.55
C SER A 92 0.97 -5.88 -12.95
N ILE A 93 0.59 -4.94 -12.07
CA ILE A 93 -0.41 -3.90 -12.36
C ILE A 93 0.09 -2.96 -13.45
N VAL A 94 1.34 -2.50 -13.36
CA VAL A 94 1.97 -1.66 -14.38
C VAL A 94 1.99 -2.38 -15.73
N ALA A 95 2.37 -3.66 -15.74
CA ALA A 95 2.38 -4.46 -16.97
C ALA A 95 0.99 -4.50 -17.63
N VAL A 96 -0.08 -4.77 -16.87
CA VAL A 96 -1.46 -4.74 -17.40
C VAL A 96 -1.87 -3.34 -17.85
N ALA A 97 -1.53 -2.30 -17.10
CA ALA A 97 -1.85 -0.92 -17.46
C ALA A 97 -1.16 -0.46 -18.76
N VAL A 98 0.04 -0.97 -19.05
CA VAL A 98 0.79 -0.70 -20.29
C VAL A 98 0.30 -1.55 -21.45
N LEU A 99 0.03 -2.84 -21.23
CA LEU A 99 -0.42 -3.77 -22.28
C LEU A 99 -1.90 -3.58 -22.65
N ALA A 100 -2.71 -3.09 -21.72
CA ALA A 100 -4.14 -2.86 -21.89
C ALA A 100 -4.55 -1.45 -21.41
N PRO A 101 -4.01 -0.38 -22.00
CA PRO A 101 -4.20 0.98 -21.51
C PRO A 101 -5.63 1.49 -21.66
N GLY A 102 -6.45 0.83 -22.50
CA GLY A 102 -7.86 1.14 -22.73
C GLY A 102 -8.84 0.55 -21.71
N LEU A 103 -8.39 -0.26 -20.74
CA LEU A 103 -9.30 -0.92 -19.77
C LEU A 103 -10.18 0.08 -19.02
N TRP A 104 -9.60 1.20 -18.58
CA TRP A 104 -10.38 2.24 -17.92
C TRP A 104 -11.49 2.79 -18.82
N SER A 105 -11.25 2.97 -20.12
CA SER A 105 -12.26 3.53 -21.03
C SER A 105 -13.43 2.60 -21.32
N LEU A 106 -13.29 1.30 -21.03
CA LEU A 106 -14.40 0.35 -21.08
C LEU A 106 -15.30 0.42 -19.84
N SER A 107 -14.85 1.11 -18.79
CA SER A 107 -15.63 1.32 -17.58
C SER A 107 -16.77 2.31 -17.82
N PRO A 108 -17.99 2.03 -17.33
CA PRO A 108 -19.04 3.04 -17.21
C PRO A 108 -18.62 4.26 -16.38
N LEU A 109 -17.66 4.10 -15.47
CA LEU A 109 -17.13 5.17 -14.63
C LEU A 109 -16.15 6.10 -15.36
N SER A 110 -15.76 5.75 -16.59
CA SER A 110 -14.82 6.54 -17.39
C SER A 110 -15.34 7.93 -17.75
N SER A 111 -16.66 8.14 -17.67
CA SER A 111 -17.31 9.43 -17.88
C SER A 111 -17.05 10.44 -16.75
N VAL A 112 -16.44 10.03 -15.63
CA VAL A 112 -16.11 10.89 -14.49
C VAL A 112 -14.61 11.24 -14.52
N PRO A 113 -14.20 12.41 -15.06
CA PRO A 113 -12.79 12.67 -15.37
C PRO A 113 -11.86 12.69 -14.16
N ALA A 114 -12.36 13.13 -12.99
CA ALA A 114 -11.59 13.24 -11.76
C ALA A 114 -11.41 11.90 -11.02
N LEU A 115 -12.16 10.86 -11.39
CA LEU A 115 -12.23 9.62 -10.63
C LEU A 115 -10.91 8.84 -10.60
N PRO A 116 -10.13 8.72 -11.69
CA PRO A 116 -8.81 8.10 -11.63
C PRO A 116 -7.86 8.78 -10.65
N GLN A 117 -7.89 10.12 -10.58
CA GLN A 117 -7.07 10.86 -9.62
C GLN A 117 -7.52 10.59 -8.18
N ALA A 118 -8.83 10.58 -7.93
CA ALA A 118 -9.39 10.22 -6.62
C ALA A 118 -9.00 8.79 -6.21
N TYR A 119 -9.02 7.84 -7.15
CA TYR A 119 -8.57 6.47 -6.90
C TYR A 119 -7.10 6.37 -6.57
N LEU A 120 -6.25 7.11 -7.29
CA LEU A 120 -4.82 7.15 -7.03
C LEU A 120 -4.53 7.71 -5.62
N ILE A 121 -5.19 8.81 -5.24
CA ILE A 121 -5.04 9.40 -3.90
C ILE A 121 -5.55 8.45 -2.82
N ALA A 122 -6.74 7.86 -3.00
CA ALA A 122 -7.30 6.91 -2.05
C ALA A 122 -6.38 5.69 -1.87
N GLY A 123 -5.87 5.14 -2.98
CA GLY A 123 -4.93 4.04 -2.96
C GLY A 123 -3.62 4.40 -2.25
N ALA A 124 -3.07 5.58 -2.53
CA ALA A 124 -1.86 6.10 -1.88
C ALA A 124 -2.04 6.23 -0.36
N VAL A 125 -3.17 6.78 0.08
CA VAL A 125 -3.51 6.95 1.50
C VAL A 125 -3.61 5.59 2.20
N ILE A 126 -4.32 4.63 1.60
CA ILE A 126 -4.44 3.27 2.15
C ILE A 126 -3.07 2.58 2.21
N PHE A 127 -2.28 2.66 1.14
CA PHE A 127 -0.96 2.03 1.06
C PHE A 127 0.03 2.64 2.05
N ALA A 128 0.06 3.97 2.16
CA ALA A 128 0.90 4.67 3.11
C ALA A 128 0.52 4.31 4.55
N ALA A 129 -0.77 4.30 4.88
CA ALA A 129 -1.25 3.97 6.22
C ALA A 129 -1.04 2.49 6.57
N ARG A 130 -1.74 1.60 5.86
CA ARG A 130 -1.85 0.16 6.17
C ARG A 130 -0.64 -0.60 5.67
N GLY A 131 -0.20 -0.35 4.44
CA GLY A 131 1.03 -0.94 3.91
C GLY A 131 2.25 -0.59 4.75
N GLY A 132 2.36 0.66 5.19
CA GLY A 132 3.44 1.09 6.09
C GLY A 132 3.33 0.50 7.49
N GLN A 133 2.12 0.22 7.97
CA GLN A 133 1.94 -0.50 9.24
C GLN A 133 2.53 -1.91 9.14
N TYR A 134 2.22 -2.66 8.08
CA TYR A 134 2.79 -3.99 7.86
C TYR A 134 4.30 -3.96 7.64
N ALA A 135 4.83 -2.94 6.95
CA ALA A 135 6.28 -2.76 6.81
C ALA A 135 6.97 -2.64 8.18
N VAL A 136 6.44 -1.78 9.04
CA VAL A 136 6.98 -1.58 10.40
C VAL A 136 6.83 -2.84 11.24
N LEU A 137 5.69 -3.51 11.21
CA LEU A 137 5.46 -4.75 11.97
C LEU A 137 6.41 -5.87 11.55
N THR A 138 6.58 -6.07 10.25
CA THR A 138 7.45 -7.11 9.71
C THR A 138 8.93 -6.84 10.02
N LEU A 139 9.36 -5.57 10.09
CA LEU A 139 10.70 -5.20 10.55
C LEU A 139 10.90 -5.48 12.04
N LEU A 140 9.92 -5.11 12.86
CA LEU A 140 10.07 -5.16 14.31
C LEU A 140 9.89 -6.58 14.89
N GLY A 141 9.32 -7.51 14.10
CA GLY A 141 9.23 -8.94 14.43
C GLY A 141 8.50 -9.24 15.75
N GLY A 142 7.60 -8.34 16.17
CA GLY A 142 6.92 -8.44 17.46
C GLY A 142 5.77 -9.43 17.42
N THR A 143 5.73 -10.34 18.40
CA THR A 143 4.58 -11.24 18.66
C THR A 143 3.43 -10.52 19.35
N GLU A 144 3.71 -9.40 20.01
CA GLU A 144 2.69 -8.60 20.68
C GLU A 144 2.00 -7.63 19.70
N PRO A 145 0.67 -7.52 19.76
CA PRO A 145 -0.05 -6.56 18.95
C PRO A 145 0.42 -5.14 19.32
N PRO A 146 0.71 -4.28 18.32
CA PRO A 146 1.13 -2.92 18.59
C PRO A 146 0.03 -2.14 19.33
N ALA A 147 0.44 -1.27 20.26
CA ALA A 147 -0.50 -0.38 20.93
C ALA A 147 -1.28 0.46 19.90
N ARG A 148 -2.61 0.54 20.08
CA ARG A 148 -3.52 1.22 19.14
C ARG A 148 -3.09 2.65 18.85
N GLU A 149 -2.70 3.40 19.88
CA GLU A 149 -2.22 4.78 19.74
C GLU A 149 -1.02 4.88 18.81
N GLY A 150 -0.06 3.96 18.93
CA GLY A 150 1.12 3.91 18.08
C GLY A 150 0.79 3.60 16.61
N VAL A 151 -0.19 2.73 16.38
CA VAL A 151 -0.69 2.42 15.03
C VAL A 151 -1.37 3.64 14.41
N VAL A 152 -2.30 4.26 15.12
CA VAL A 152 -3.05 5.43 14.64
C VAL A 152 -2.11 6.61 14.37
N THR A 153 -1.19 6.87 15.29
CA THR A 153 -0.16 7.91 15.14
C THR A 153 0.68 7.66 13.88
N GLY A 154 1.11 6.41 13.67
CA GLY A 154 1.83 6.03 12.46
C GLY A 154 1.01 6.20 11.18
N TRP A 155 -0.30 5.93 11.20
CA TRP A 155 -1.18 6.19 10.05
C TRP A 155 -1.25 7.67 9.72
N VAL A 156 -1.52 8.52 10.72
CA VAL A 156 -1.63 9.98 10.54
C VAL A 156 -0.34 10.55 9.96
N GLU A 157 0.82 10.14 10.46
CA GLU A 157 2.12 10.61 9.96
C GLU A 157 2.37 10.20 8.51
N ARG A 158 2.15 8.93 8.16
CA ARG A 158 2.43 8.44 6.80
C ARG A 158 1.46 9.03 5.78
N VAL A 159 0.19 9.14 6.14
CA VAL A 159 -0.83 9.78 5.30
C VAL A 159 -0.52 11.26 5.13
N GLY A 160 -0.22 11.97 6.23
CA GLY A 160 0.13 13.39 6.18
C GLY A 160 1.35 13.67 5.31
N LEU A 161 2.42 12.87 5.45
CA LEU A 161 3.61 12.98 4.60
C LEU A 161 3.31 12.66 3.14
N CYS A 162 2.58 11.57 2.88
CA CYS A 162 2.24 11.15 1.52
C CYS A 162 1.41 12.23 0.80
N LEU A 163 0.37 12.77 1.47
CA LEU A 163 -0.46 13.83 0.92
C LEU A 163 0.31 15.14 0.76
N ALA A 164 1.15 15.52 1.73
CA ALA A 164 1.98 16.73 1.61
C ALA A 164 2.87 16.69 0.37
N ILE A 165 3.45 15.53 0.04
CA ILE A 165 4.26 15.35 -1.16
C ILE A 165 3.39 15.38 -2.42
N LEU A 166 2.33 14.57 -2.46
CA LEU A 166 1.45 14.46 -3.63
C LEU A 166 0.71 15.77 -3.94
N MET A 167 0.42 16.60 -2.95
CA MET A 167 -0.24 17.90 -3.10
C MET A 167 0.74 19.06 -3.27
N GLY A 168 2.05 18.80 -3.34
CA GLY A 168 3.04 19.88 -3.52
C GLY A 168 3.07 20.87 -2.36
N LEU A 169 2.91 20.39 -1.12
CA LEU A 169 2.92 21.18 0.11
C LEU A 169 4.26 20.98 0.86
N PRO A 170 5.39 21.51 0.35
CA PRO A 170 6.73 21.17 0.84
C PRO A 170 6.97 21.60 2.28
N LEU A 171 6.25 22.61 2.80
CA LEU A 171 6.37 23.06 4.20
C LEU A 171 5.77 22.08 5.21
N LEU A 172 4.78 21.26 4.79
CA LEU A 172 4.16 20.28 5.70
C LEU A 172 5.08 19.08 5.98
N VAL A 173 5.96 18.72 5.05
CA VAL A 173 6.90 17.60 5.20
C VAL A 173 7.83 17.80 6.41
N PRO A 174 8.65 18.87 6.50
CA PRO A 174 9.51 19.11 7.67
C PRO A 174 8.70 19.37 8.95
N ALA A 175 7.52 19.98 8.86
CA ALA A 175 6.65 20.20 10.02
C ALA A 175 6.19 18.87 10.65
N ILE A 176 5.70 17.93 9.84
CA ILE A 176 5.27 16.60 10.32
C ILE A 176 6.46 15.82 10.89
N MET A 177 7.61 15.87 10.20
CA MET A 177 8.83 15.23 10.71
C MET A 177 9.29 15.82 12.05
N ALA A 178 9.23 17.15 12.21
CA ALA A 178 9.57 17.82 13.47
C ALA A 178 8.63 17.40 14.61
N LEU A 179 7.31 17.34 14.36
CA LEU A 179 6.32 16.86 15.33
C LEU A 179 6.63 15.43 15.78
N LYS A 180 7.00 14.54 14.83
CA LYS A 180 7.43 13.18 15.17
C LYS A 180 8.67 13.17 16.06
N LEU A 181 9.68 13.97 15.72
CA LEU A 181 10.93 14.03 16.47
C LEU A 181 10.69 14.53 17.90
N ILE A 182 9.82 15.53 18.07
CA ILE A 182 9.38 16.01 19.40
C ILE A 182 8.69 14.87 20.16
N TYR A 183 7.78 14.13 19.53
CA TYR A 183 7.13 12.97 20.15
C TYR A 183 8.15 11.89 20.57
N VAL A 184 9.10 11.55 19.70
CA VAL A 184 10.17 10.58 19.97
C VAL A 184 11.03 11.03 21.15
N TRP A 185 11.43 12.29 21.18
CA TRP A 185 12.25 12.88 22.24
C TRP A 185 11.52 12.87 23.58
N ARG A 186 10.26 13.30 23.64
CA ARG A 186 9.45 13.31 24.88
C ARG A 186 9.30 11.93 25.52
N HIS A 187 9.27 10.87 24.72
CA HIS A 187 9.12 9.51 25.20
C HIS A 187 10.44 8.73 25.29
N TRP A 188 11.58 9.40 25.07
CA TRP A 188 12.89 8.75 25.02
C TRP A 188 13.34 8.22 26.39
N ALA A 189 13.26 9.07 27.41
CA ALA A 189 13.73 8.76 28.77
C ALA A 189 12.89 7.66 29.43
N GLN A 190 11.61 7.56 29.07
CA GLN A 190 10.65 6.58 29.63
C GLN A 190 10.80 5.18 29.03
N ARG A 191 11.63 4.99 27.99
CA ARG A 191 11.75 3.72 27.27
C ARG A 191 13.04 2.98 27.59
N SER A 192 12.92 1.65 27.66
CA SER A 192 14.05 0.73 27.70
C SER A 192 14.95 0.89 26.46
N ARG A 193 16.18 0.39 26.51
CA ARG A 193 17.10 0.40 25.36
C ARG A 193 16.47 -0.25 24.12
N GLN A 194 15.76 -1.36 24.31
CA GLN A 194 15.03 -2.05 23.24
C GLN A 194 13.85 -1.22 22.73
N GLY A 195 13.08 -0.58 23.63
CA GLY A 195 12.00 0.32 23.26
C GLY A 195 12.46 1.52 22.44
N ARG A 196 13.59 2.14 22.79
CA ARG A 196 14.21 3.23 22.02
C ARG A 196 14.64 2.77 20.63
N ARG A 197 15.30 1.61 20.53
CA ARG A 197 15.69 1.03 19.22
C ARG A 197 14.49 0.77 18.32
N ARG A 198 13.41 0.17 18.86
CA ARG A 198 12.16 -0.08 18.12
C ARG A 198 11.51 1.22 17.64
N LEU A 199 11.49 2.25 18.49
CA LEU A 199 10.95 3.57 18.16
C LEU A 199 11.70 4.21 16.99
N VAL A 200 13.03 4.21 17.02
CA VAL A 200 13.87 4.80 15.96
C VAL A 200 13.71 4.01 14.66
N LEU A 201 13.92 2.69 14.68
CA LEU A 201 13.82 1.85 13.48
C LEU A 201 12.41 1.90 12.85
N GLY A 202 11.38 1.85 13.69
CA GLY A 202 9.99 1.97 13.22
C GLY A 202 9.71 3.33 12.60
N SER A 203 10.27 4.42 13.14
CA SER A 203 10.11 5.78 12.59
C SER A 203 10.82 5.93 11.24
N VAL A 204 12.05 5.40 11.12
CA VAL A 204 12.80 5.40 9.85
C VAL A 204 12.02 4.67 8.77
N VAL A 205 11.60 3.42 9.02
CA VAL A 205 10.82 2.65 8.03
C VAL A 205 9.48 3.31 7.73
N SER A 206 8.81 3.89 8.72
CA SER A 206 7.55 4.60 8.52
C SER A 206 7.72 5.79 7.57
N PHE A 207 8.75 6.60 7.76
CA PHE A 207 9.05 7.73 6.86
C PHE A 207 9.47 7.25 5.48
N THR A 208 10.42 6.32 5.39
CA THR A 208 10.86 5.75 4.10
C THR A 208 9.68 5.18 3.32
N TRP A 209 8.73 4.53 3.98
CA TRP A 209 7.53 4.01 3.33
C TRP A 209 6.62 5.12 2.78
N ALA A 210 6.39 6.19 3.55
CA ALA A 210 5.58 7.33 3.10
C ALA A 210 6.21 8.04 1.90
N PHE A 211 7.52 8.32 1.95
CA PHE A 211 8.27 8.89 0.83
C PHE A 211 8.25 7.95 -0.39
N GLY A 212 8.54 6.66 -0.20
CA GLY A 212 8.55 5.68 -1.27
C GLY A 212 7.19 5.52 -1.94
N THR A 213 6.10 5.57 -1.17
CA THR A 213 4.73 5.56 -1.70
C THR A 213 4.47 6.79 -2.56
N ALA A 214 4.72 8.00 -2.03
CA ALA A 214 4.42 9.23 -2.75
C ALA A 214 5.29 9.40 -4.01
N LEU A 215 6.60 9.19 -3.88
CA LEU A 215 7.55 9.31 -4.99
C LEU A 215 7.34 8.20 -6.03
N GLY A 216 7.10 6.96 -5.59
CA GLY A 216 6.82 5.85 -6.51
C GLY A 216 5.58 6.11 -7.37
N LEU A 217 4.51 6.63 -6.77
CA LEU A 217 3.30 7.00 -7.51
C LEU A 217 3.51 8.21 -8.42
N ALA A 218 4.25 9.22 -7.97
CA ALA A 218 4.60 10.36 -8.81
C ALA A 218 5.44 9.95 -10.04
N LEU A 219 6.34 8.97 -9.89
CA LEU A 219 7.13 8.43 -11.00
C LEU A 219 6.29 7.60 -11.98
N LEU A 220 5.36 6.79 -11.46
CA LEU A 220 4.48 5.94 -12.28
C LEU A 220 3.36 6.75 -12.97
N VAL A 221 2.91 7.83 -12.34
CA VAL A 221 1.87 8.73 -12.83
C VAL A 221 2.36 10.18 -12.65
N PRO A 222 3.14 10.74 -13.60
CA PRO A 222 3.71 12.09 -13.48
C PRO A 222 2.66 13.19 -13.27
N SER A 223 1.44 12.99 -13.78
CA SER A 223 0.30 13.90 -13.56
C SER A 223 -0.26 13.86 -12.13
N ALA A 224 0.31 13.05 -11.24
CA ALA A 224 -0.11 12.97 -9.84
C ALA A 224 0.46 14.09 -8.96
N LEU A 225 1.50 14.80 -9.42
CA LEU A 225 2.02 15.99 -8.76
C LEU A 225 1.38 17.25 -9.36
N PRO A 226 1.01 18.25 -8.55
CA PRO A 226 0.73 19.59 -9.08
C PRO A 226 2.00 20.12 -9.76
N GLY A 227 1.84 20.63 -10.98
CA GLY A 227 2.91 21.30 -11.74
C GLY A 227 3.27 22.66 -11.15
#